data_AF-A0A4P5ZMH3-F1
#
_entry.id   AF-A0A4P5ZMH3-F1
#
_cell.length_a   1.000
_cell.length_b   1.000
_cell.length_c   1.000
_cell.angle_alpha   90.00
_cell.angle_beta   90.00
_cell.angle_gamma   90.00
#
_symmetry.space_group_name_H-M   'P 1'
#
loop_
_entity.id
_entity.type
_entity.pdbx_description
1 polymer ?
#
loop_
_entity_poly.entity_id
_entity_poly.type
_entity_poly.pdbx_seq_one_letter_code
_entity_poly.pdbx_strand_id
1 'polypeptide(L)'
;MFTVDIIVKYTPTPLSIQKKSAEDAQGTYNQILDALRGGNAQVLEFTCDKITDKKLAILSSEISAVQISDKTGGNTAGRPPGFVGAKAE
;
A
#
# COMPACT_ATOMS: atom_id res chain seq x y z
N MET A 1 12.13 -4.09 -5.44
CA MET A 1 11.26 -2.94 -5.77
C MET A 1 9.97 -3.20 -5.04
N PHE A 2 9.62 -2.29 -4.15
CA PHE A 2 8.57 -2.51 -3.17
C PHE A 2 7.26 -1.92 -3.66
N THR A 3 6.17 -2.61 -3.38
CA THR A 3 4.82 -2.16 -3.68
C THR A 3 4.07 -2.02 -2.37
N VAL A 4 3.50 -0.85 -2.15
CA VAL A 4 2.58 -0.57 -1.04
C VAL A 4 1.17 -0.60 -1.62
N ASP A 5 0.39 -1.59 -1.22
CA ASP A 5 -1.00 -1.75 -1.63
C ASP A 5 -1.92 -1.17 -0.56
N ILE A 6 -2.77 -0.23 -0.98
CA ILE A 6 -3.77 0.42 -0.13
C ILE A 6 -5.14 -0.10 -0.53
N ILE A 7 -5.86 -0.68 0.43
CA ILE A 7 -7.19 -1.25 0.22
C ILE A 7 -8.21 -0.23 0.70
N VAL A 8 -9.08 0.20 -0.20
CA VAL A 8 -10.09 1.23 0.06
C VAL A 8 -11.46 0.60 0.13
N LYS A 9 -12.32 1.13 1.01
CA LYS A 9 -13.72 0.73 1.08
C LYS A 9 -14.38 0.93 -0.28
N TYR A 10 -15.22 -0.02 -0.67
CA TYR A 10 -16.03 0.03 -1.89
C TYR A 10 -15.24 0.09 -3.21
N THR A 11 -13.91 -0.06 -3.19
CA THR A 11 -13.10 -0.19 -4.40
C THR A 11 -12.76 -1.66 -4.65
N PRO A 12 -13.01 -2.19 -5.87
CA PRO A 12 -12.77 -3.60 -6.17
C PRO A 12 -11.29 -3.97 -6.28
N THR A 13 -10.40 -2.99 -6.44
CA THR A 13 -8.97 -3.20 -6.69
C THR A 13 -8.14 -2.31 -5.75
N PRO A 14 -7.07 -2.83 -5.14
CA PRO A 14 -6.18 -2.02 -4.30
C PRO A 14 -5.46 -0.95 -5.13
N LEU A 15 -5.12 0.15 -4.45
CA LEU A 15 -4.31 1.21 -4.99
C LEU A 15 -2.84 0.93 -4.67
N SER A 16 -2.04 0.66 -5.69
CA SER A 16 -0.63 0.30 -5.52
C SER A 16 0.30 1.49 -5.76
N ILE A 17 1.19 1.77 -4.81
CA ILE A 17 2.30 2.72 -4.92
C ILE A 17 3.59 1.93 -4.99
N GLN A 18 4.47 2.27 -5.92
CA GLN A 18 5.74 1.55 -6.09
C GLN A 18 6.90 2.42 -5.65
N LYS A 19 7.71 1.89 -4.74
CA LYS A 19 8.86 2.55 -4.12
C LYS A 19 10.16 1.84 -4.48
N LYS A 20 11.24 2.61 -4.61
CA LYS A 20 12.55 2.10 -5.02
C LYS A 20 13.25 1.37 -3.87
N SER A 21 13.18 1.90 -2.66
CA SER A 21 13.84 1.35 -1.46
C SER A 21 12.84 0.77 -0.46
N ALA A 22 13.32 -0.14 0.39
CA ALA A 22 12.54 -0.72 1.47
C ALA A 22 12.18 0.33 2.53
N GLU A 23 13.13 1.22 2.84
CA GLU A 23 12.96 2.30 3.81
C GLU A 23 11.84 3.25 3.41
N ASP A 24 11.76 3.62 2.12
CA ASP A 24 10.72 4.53 1.62
C ASP A 24 9.34 3.85 1.58
N ALA A 25 9.29 2.55 1.23
CA ALA A 25 8.07 1.75 1.35
C ALA A 25 7.60 1.64 2.81
N GLN A 26 8.53 1.40 3.75
CA GLN A 26 8.24 1.32 5.18
C GLN A 26 7.78 2.67 5.74
N GLY A 27 8.40 3.77 5.32
CA GLY A 27 7.98 5.13 5.68
C GLY A 27 6.54 5.41 5.22
N THR A 28 6.22 5.05 3.98
CA THR A 28 4.86 5.16 3.42
C THR A 28 3.85 4.34 4.22
N TYR A 29 4.18 3.09 4.56
CA TYR A 29 3.33 2.22 5.35
C TYR A 29 3.09 2.75 6.77
N ASN A 30 4.14 3.22 7.44
CA ASN A 30 4.03 3.81 8.78
C ASN A 30 3.19 5.08 8.77
N GLN A 31 3.31 5.93 7.73
CA GLN A 31 2.46 7.12 7.57
C GLN A 31 0.98 6.74 7.47
N ILE A 32 0.65 5.69 6.71
CA ILE A 32 -0.74 5.20 6.60
C ILE A 32 -1.23 4.63 7.93
N LEU A 33 -0.40 3.85 8.63
CA LEU A 33 -0.76 3.31 9.94
C LEU A 33 -1.02 4.41 10.98
N ASP A 34 -0.19 5.44 11.00
CA ASP A 34 -0.38 6.59 11.89
C ASP A 34 -1.71 7.28 11.61
N ALA A 35 -2.01 7.53 10.33
CA ALA A 35 -3.28 8.12 9.91
C ALA A 35 -4.50 7.27 10.28
N LEU A 36 -4.39 5.94 10.18
CA LEU A 36 -5.44 5.01 10.59
C LEU A 36 -5.65 5.00 12.12
N ARG A 37 -4.56 5.12 12.90
CA ARG A 37 -4.60 5.14 14.37
C ARG A 37 -5.08 6.48 14.92
N GLY A 38 -4.81 7.58 14.22
CA GLY A 38 -5.16 8.93 14.64
C GLY A 38 -6.66 9.21 14.76
N GLY A 39 -7.52 8.34 14.22
CA GLY A 39 -8.98 8.41 14.37
C GLY A 39 -9.65 9.60 13.67
N ASN A 40 -8.87 10.53 13.11
CA ASN A 40 -9.33 11.69 12.38
C ASN A 40 -9.15 11.47 10.88
N ALA A 41 -10.18 11.82 10.11
CA ALA A 41 -10.12 11.75 8.65
C ALA A 41 -9.15 12.82 8.13
N GLN A 42 -8.14 12.40 7.37
CA GLN A 42 -7.17 13.29 6.72
C GLN A 42 -6.85 12.81 5.32
N VAL A 43 -6.48 13.74 4.44
CA VAL A 43 -6.06 13.42 3.08
C VAL A 43 -4.59 13.02 3.11
N LEU A 44 -4.28 11.84 2.58
CA LEU A 44 -2.92 11.35 2.39
C LEU A 44 -2.55 11.44 0.92
N GLU A 45 -1.45 12.10 0.61
CA GLU A 45 -0.91 12.24 -0.73
C GLU A 45 0.36 11.40 -0.89
N PHE A 46 0.44 10.68 -1.99
CA PHE A 46 1.55 9.79 -2.33
C PHE A 46 2.00 10.01 -3.76
N THR A 47 3.28 9.79 -4.01
CA THR A 47 3.89 9.81 -5.34
C THR A 47 4.42 8.42 -5.70
N CYS A 48 4.41 8.10 -6.99
CA CYS A 48 4.93 6.84 -7.50
C CYS A 48 6.34 7.03 -8.08
N ASP A 49 7.35 6.38 -7.50
CA ASP A 49 8.73 6.48 -7.97
C ASP A 49 8.98 5.84 -9.34
N LYS A 50 8.07 4.96 -9.78
CA LYS A 50 8.12 4.35 -11.11
C LYS A 50 7.49 5.23 -12.20
N ILE A 51 6.47 6.00 -11.84
CA ILE A 51 5.71 6.84 -12.76
C ILE A 51 5.76 8.25 -12.19
N THR A 52 6.78 9.00 -12.59
CA THR A 52 7.19 10.27 -11.98
C THR A 52 6.08 11.33 -11.91
N ASP A 53 5.08 11.26 -12.80
CA ASP A 53 3.95 12.20 -12.84
C ASP A 53 2.68 11.68 -12.13
N LYS A 54 2.69 10.43 -11.65
CA LYS A 54 1.53 9.84 -10.99
C LYS A 54 1.51 10.17 -9.50
N LYS A 55 0.53 11.00 -9.13
CA LYS A 55 0.15 11.28 -7.74
C LYS A 55 -1.11 10.50 -7.37
N LEU A 56 -1.22 10.12 -6.10
CA LEU A 56 -2.40 9.49 -5.54
C LEU A 56 -2.78 10.22 -4.25
N ALA A 57 -4.04 10.64 -4.16
CA ALA A 57 -4.61 11.18 -2.94
C ALA A 57 -5.73 10.26 -2.44
N ILE A 58 -5.79 10.02 -1.14
CA ILE A 58 -6.81 9.19 -0.52
C ILE A 58 -7.19 9.73 0.86
N LEU A 59 -8.48 9.63 1.21
CA LEU A 59 -8.97 9.95 2.54
C LEU A 59 -8.70 8.77 3.49
N SER A 60 -8.05 9.03 4.63
CA SER A 60 -7.67 8.00 5.59
C SER A 60 -8.86 7.20 6.15
N SER A 61 -10.04 7.82 6.25
CA SER A 61 -11.27 7.13 6.71
C SER A 61 -11.75 6.03 5.76
N GLU A 62 -11.35 6.10 4.49
CA GLU A 62 -11.75 5.13 3.46
C GLU A 62 -10.76 3.97 3.36
N ILE A 63 -9.60 4.07 3.99
CA ILE A 63 -8.61 3.00 4.00
C ILE A 63 -9.07 1.89 4.95
N SER A 64 -9.18 0.68 4.42
CA SER A 64 -9.51 -0.52 5.19
C SER A 64 -8.29 -1.31 5.61
N ALA A 65 -7.22 -1.28 4.81
CA ALA A 65 -5.98 -2.00 5.09
C ALA A 65 -4.84 -1.48 4.22
N VAL A 66 -3.60 -1.79 4.62
CA VAL A 66 -2.37 -1.48 3.90
C VAL A 66 -1.41 -2.67 3.98
N GLN A 67 -0.69 -2.95 2.90
CA GLN A 67 0.29 -4.03 2.80
C GLN A 67 1.56 -3.56 2.07
N ILE A 68 2.72 -4.07 2.45
CA ILE A 68 3.97 -3.95 1.68
C ILE A 68 4.31 -5.33 1.09
N SER A 69 4.68 -5.37 -0.18
CA SER A 69 5.18 -6.56 -0.87
C SER A 69 6.47 -6.22 -1.63
N ASP A 70 7.48 -7.09 -1.60
CA ASP A 70 8.60 -7.00 -2.54
C ASP A 70 8.35 -7.90 -3.75
N LYS A 71 8.78 -7.44 -4.94
CA LYS A 71 8.68 -8.22 -6.19
C LYS A 71 9.33 -9.61 -6.15
N THR A 72 10.16 -9.93 -5.17
CA THR A 72 10.70 -11.29 -4.95
C THR A 72 9.64 -12.28 -4.46
N GLY A 73 8.53 -11.82 -3.87
CA GLY A 73 7.34 -12.62 -3.59
C GLY A 73 6.39 -12.56 -4.78
N GLY A 74 6.50 -13.52 -5.69
CA GLY A 74 5.76 -13.61 -6.97
C GLY A 74 4.39 -12.93 -7.03
N ASN A 75 4.36 -11.72 -7.59
CA ASN A 75 3.16 -11.07 -8.13
C ASN A 75 2.61 -11.92 -9.30
N THR A 76 1.82 -12.93 -8.99
CA THR A 76 0.83 -13.43 -9.94
C THR A 76 -0.32 -12.43 -9.90
N ALA A 77 -0.51 -11.70 -10.99
CA ALA A 77 -1.70 -10.91 -11.22
C ALA A 77 -2.93 -11.79 -10.93
N GLY A 78 -3.70 -11.45 -9.90
CA GLY A 78 -4.87 -12.24 -9.45
C GLY A 78 -4.82 -12.79 -8.03
N ARG A 79 -3.70 -12.67 -7.29
CA ARG A 79 -3.73 -12.96 -5.83
C ARG A 79 -4.21 -11.74 -5.05
N PRO A 80 -5.24 -11.90 -4.20
CA PRO A 80 -5.73 -10.81 -3.36
C PRO A 80 -4.66 -10.40 -2.33
N PRO A 81 -4.71 -9.16 -1.83
CA PRO A 81 -3.87 -8.75 -0.72
C PRO A 81 -4.09 -9.66 0.51
N GLY A 82 -3.02 -9.94 1.24
CA GLY A 82 -2.98 -10.87 2.38
C GLY A 82 -1.91 -11.95 2.26
N PHE A 83 -1.75 -12.73 3.33
CA PHE A 83 -0.83 -13.86 3.37
C PHE A 83 -1.49 -15.09 2.72
N VAL A 84 -1.07 -15.43 1.50
CA VAL A 84 -1.39 -16.72 0.86
C VAL A 84 -0.10 -17.36 0.38
N GLY A 85 0.43 -18.30 1.17
CA GLY A 85 1.60 -19.11 0.79
C GLY A 85 2.71 -19.29 1.81
N ALA A 86 2.49 -19.05 3.11
CA ALA A 86 3.43 -19.57 4.10
C ALA A 86 3.15 -21.07 4.29
N LYS A 87 3.97 -21.95 3.72
CA LYS A 87 4.26 -23.17 4.47
C LYS A 87 4.90 -22.68 5.77
N ALA A 88 4.25 -22.99 6.89
CA ALA A 88 4.90 -22.94 8.18
C ALA A 88 6.09 -23.91 8.10
N GLU A 89 7.29 -23.39 8.32
CA GLU A 89 8.44 -24.15 8.81
C GLU A 89 8.64 -23.79 10.28
#